data_AF-A0A9E6BA83-F1
#
_entry.id   AF-A0A9E6BA83-F1
#
_cell.length_a   1.000
_cell.length_b   1.000
_cell.length_c   1.000
_cell.angle_alpha   90.00
_cell.angle_beta   90.00
_cell.angle_gamma   90.00
#
_symmetry.space_group_name_H-M   'P 1'
#
loop_
_entity.id
_entity.type
_entity.pdbx_description
1 polymer ?
#
loop_
_entity_poly.entity_id
_entity_poly.type
_entity_poly.pdbx_seq_one_letter_code
_entity_poly.pdbx_strand_id
1 'polypeptide(L)' 'MKVIVSACLMGENCKYNGGNNKNEAVCRFIADKEFIT' A
#
# COMPACT_ATOMS: atom_id res chain seq x y z
N MET A 1 -14.90 -7.54 -1.71
CA MET A 1 -14.92 -6.16 -1.16
C MET A 1 -13.69 -5.46 -1.69
N LYS A 2 -13.85 -4.27 -2.27
CA LYS A 2 -12.75 -3.53 -2.89
C LYS A 2 -12.33 -2.37 -2.00
N VAL A 3 -11.04 -2.25 -1.70
CA VAL A 3 -10.49 -1.22 -0.79
C VAL A 3 -9.50 -0.31 -1.51
N ILE A 4 -9.39 0.94 -1.06
CA ILE A 4 -8.35 1.87 -1.52
C ILE A 4 -7.22 1.84 -0.49
N VAL A 5 -5.99 1.72 -0.97
CA VAL A 5 -4.79 1.63 -0.14
C VAL A 5 -3.78 2.62 -0.67
N SER A 6 -3.11 3.38 0.20
CA SER A 6 -2.03 4.25 -0.29
C SER A 6 -0.89 3.42 -0.89
N ALA A 7 -0.51 3.70 -2.15
CA ALA A 7 0.66 3.11 -2.81
C ALA A 7 1.96 3.19 -1.96
N CYS A 8 2.11 4.26 -1.17
CA CYS A 8 3.23 4.44 -0.25
C CYS A 8 3.33 3.32 0.81
N LEU A 9 2.19 2.84 1.31
CA LEU A 9 2.12 1.76 2.29
C LEU A 9 2.38 0.39 1.66
N MET A 10 2.25 0.30 0.34
CA MET A 10 2.59 -0.88 -0.46
C MET A 10 4.08 -0.95 -0.82
N GLY A 11 4.83 0.12 -0.53
CA GLY A 11 6.25 0.22 -0.84
C GLY A 11 6.56 0.96 -2.13
N GLU A 12 5.58 1.59 -2.77
CA GLU A 12 5.85 2.45 -3.92
C GLU A 12 6.52 3.76 -3.50
N ASN A 13 7.57 4.14 -4.21
CA ASN A 13 8.35 5.34 -3.95
C ASN A 13 7.63 6.61 -4.46
N CYS A 14 6.47 6.91 -3.86
CA CYS A 14 5.63 8.05 -4.23
C CYS A 14 5.66 9.19 -3.20
N LYS A 15 6.46 9.08 -2.13
CA LYS A 15 6.66 10.22 -1.21
C LYS A 15 7.42 11.34 -1.92
N TYR A 16 7.19 12.57 -1.46
CA TYR A 16 7.93 13.75 -1.92
C TYR A 16 9.46 13.62 -1.80
N ASN A 17 9.95 12.74 -0.92
CA ASN A 17 11.37 12.47 -0.70
C ASN A 17 11.91 11.25 -1.47
N GLY A 18 11.13 10.71 -2.42
CA GLY A 18 11.51 9.56 -3.24
C GLY A 18 11.51 8.21 -2.53
N GLY A 19 11.05 8.14 -1.28
CA GLY A 19 10.91 6.90 -0.52
C GLY A 19 9.46 6.41 -0.42
N ASN A 20 9.27 5.40 0.43
CA ASN A 20 7.96 4.82 0.76
C ASN A 20 7.83 4.59 2.27
N ASN A 21 6.65 4.15 2.71
CA ASN A 21 6.38 3.76 4.10
C ASN A 21 5.79 2.35 4.12
N LYS A 22 6.44 1.39 3.45
CA LYS A 22 5.94 0.01 3.34
C LYS A 22 5.50 -0.51 4.71
N ASN A 23 4.26 -0.99 4.78
CA ASN A 23 3.68 -1.51 6.00
C ASN A 23 3.23 -2.96 5.80
N GLU A 24 3.97 -3.89 6.40
CA GLU A 24 3.71 -5.33 6.28
C GLU A 24 2.32 -5.74 6.79
N ALA A 25 1.76 -5.04 7.79
CA ALA A 25 0.41 -5.33 8.26
C ALA A 25 -0.65 -4.97 7.21
N VAL A 26 -0.45 -3.87 6.48
CA VAL A 26 -1.32 -3.49 5.35
C VAL A 26 -1.20 -4.50 4.21
N CYS A 27 0.02 -4.91 3.86
CA CYS A 27 0.23 -5.93 2.83
C CYS A 27 -0.45 -7.26 3.18
N ARG A 28 -0.37 -7.70 4.45
CA ARG A 28 -1.08 -8.90 4.93
C ARG A 28 -2.59 -8.73 4.93
N PHE A 29 -3.09 -7.56 5.33
CA PHE A 29 -4.52 -7.28 5.38
C PHE A 29 -5.18 -7.36 4.00
N ILE A 30 -4.49 -6.96 2.93
CA ILE A 30 -5.04 -6.95 1.58
C ILE A 30 -4.66 -8.15 0.71
N ALA A 31 -3.90 -9.11 1.25
CA ALA A 31 -3.39 -10.27 0.51
C ALA A 31 -4.50 -11.10 -0.17
N ASP A 32 -5.71 -11.07 0.38
CA ASP A 32 -6.90 -11.78 -0.07
C ASP A 32 -8.01 -10.84 -0.59
N LYS A 33 -7.70 -9.57 -0.88
CA LYS A 33 -8.70 -8.55 -1.24
C LYS A 33 -8.35 -7.89 -2.56
N GLU A 34 -9.38 -7.51 -3.31
CA GLU A 34 -9.20 -6.60 -4.44
C GLU A 34 -8.94 -5.18 -3.92
N PHE A 35 -7.97 -4.48 -4.48
CA PHE A 35 -7.66 -3.11 -4.08
C PHE A 35 -7.28 -2.22 -5.27
N ILE A 36 -7.28 -0.91 -5.01
CA ILE A 36 -6.73 0.13 -5.88
C ILE A 36 -5.73 0.92 -5.06
N THR A 37 -4.60 1.28 -5.66
CA THR A 37 -3.52 2.06 -5.05
C THR A 37 -3.42 3.47 -5.57
#